data_AF-A0A2M9ZD82-F1
#
_entry.id   AF-A0A2M9ZD82-F1
#
_cell.length_a   1.000
_cell.length_b   1.000
_cell.length_c   1.000
_cell.angle_alpha   90.00
_cell.angle_beta   90.00
_cell.angle_gamma   90.00
#
_symmetry.space_group_name_H-M   'P 1'
#
loop_
_entity.id
_entity.type
_entity.pdbx_description
1 polymer ?
#
loop_
_entity_poly.entity_id
_entity_poly.type
_entity_poly.pdbx_seq_one_letter_code
_entity_poly.pdbx_strand_id
1 'polypeptide(L)'
;MNSKWILAGASILTLSQCAYFFGNPGRETKTPKELYTECMSTFSDDSKCKEFVLKSIPDADPNLLGEQAPSSEEGQKLLIRANLIKSLQTQNKLYVRNLLGNPDEEKTINNWSPGMEEWVYYRPISKFAEGSRPDKEIRIRFQRGAVLKVLYTPPDPIR
;
A
#
# COMPACT_ATOMS: atom_id res chain seq x y z
N MET A 1 -66.15 20.70 31.64
CA MET A 1 -66.15 19.35 31.03
C MET A 1 -64.71 18.93 30.81
N ASN A 2 -64.30 17.89 31.55
CA ASN A 2 -63.25 16.89 31.30
C ASN A 2 -61.79 17.40 31.05
N SER A 3 -60.84 17.15 31.96
CA SER A 3 -60.11 15.86 32.17
C SER A 3 -59.21 15.57 30.95
N LYS A 4 -57.87 15.44 31.01
CA LYS A 4 -57.01 14.77 31.98
C LYS A 4 -55.53 15.12 31.74
N TRP A 5 -54.77 15.05 32.81
CA TRP A 5 -53.32 15.00 32.95
C TRP A 5 -52.66 13.85 32.15
N ILE A 6 -51.36 13.95 31.82
CA ILE A 6 -50.26 13.10 32.34
C ILE A 6 -48.93 13.34 31.57
N LEU A 7 -47.86 13.45 32.37
CA LEU A 7 -46.43 13.51 32.07
C LEU A 7 -45.85 12.17 31.52
N ALA A 8 -44.58 12.23 31.11
CA ALA A 8 -43.65 11.14 30.75
C ALA A 8 -43.85 10.61 29.33
N GLY A 9 -42.81 10.38 28.53
CA GLY A 9 -41.38 10.31 28.76
C GLY A 9 -40.76 9.58 27.56
N ALA A 10 -39.45 9.36 27.62
CA ALA A 10 -38.65 8.55 26.70
C ALA A 10 -38.16 9.23 25.40
N SER A 11 -37.04 9.94 25.55
CA SER A 11 -35.92 9.85 24.61
C SER A 11 -35.68 8.39 24.20
N ILE A 12 -35.80 8.07 22.91
CA ILE A 12 -35.16 6.90 22.31
C ILE A 12 -34.58 7.31 20.95
N LEU A 13 -33.29 7.65 21.01
CA LEU A 13 -32.22 7.29 20.08
C LEU A 13 -32.66 6.59 18.79
N THR A 14 -32.66 7.31 17.67
CA THR A 14 -32.53 6.73 16.33
C THR A 14 -31.15 7.06 15.75
N LEU A 15 -30.11 6.53 16.41
CA LEU A 15 -28.78 6.39 15.81
C LEU A 15 -28.81 5.17 14.87
N SER A 16 -29.28 5.36 13.63
CA SER A 16 -29.18 4.34 12.59
C SER A 16 -28.81 4.96 11.24
N GLN A 17 -27.68 5.68 11.20
CA GLN A 17 -27.00 6.02 9.93
C GLN A 17 -25.47 6.00 10.12
N CYS A 18 -24.90 4.86 10.53
CA CYS A 18 -23.44 4.64 10.52
C CYS A 18 -23.03 3.38 9.75
N ALA A 19 -23.82 2.94 8.77
CA ALA A 19 -23.51 1.73 7.98
C ALA A 19 -22.97 1.99 6.56
N TYR A 20 -22.80 3.26 6.14
CA TYR A 20 -22.48 3.59 4.74
C TYR A 20 -21.29 4.54 4.54
N PHE A 21 -20.30 4.55 5.45
CA PHE A 21 -19.10 5.38 5.33
C PHE A 21 -17.76 4.61 5.35
N PHE A 22 -17.73 3.35 4.90
CA PHE A 22 -16.46 2.68 4.56
C PHE A 22 -16.19 2.67 3.05
N GLY A 23 -16.38 3.82 2.41
CA GLY A 23 -15.94 4.08 1.05
C GLY A 23 -15.28 5.45 1.01
N ASN A 24 -14.10 5.58 1.61
CA ASN A 24 -13.37 6.84 1.64
C ASN A 24 -12.20 6.80 0.64
N PRO A 25 -12.31 7.46 -0.52
CA PRO A 25 -11.20 7.65 -1.46
C PRO A 25 -10.31 8.77 -0.91
N GLY A 26 -9.50 8.45 0.10
CA GLY A 26 -8.68 9.48 0.75
C GLY A 26 -8.00 9.06 2.05
N ARG A 27 -7.84 7.75 2.32
CA ARG A 27 -6.97 7.33 3.42
C ARG A 27 -5.55 7.81 3.11
N GLU A 28 -5.07 8.79 3.85
CA GLU A 28 -3.65 8.89 4.16
C GLU A 28 -3.21 7.47 4.51
N THR A 29 -2.33 6.90 3.68
CA THR A 29 -1.89 5.51 3.78
C THR A 29 -1.05 5.36 5.03
N LYS A 30 -1.71 5.23 6.18
CA LYS A 30 -1.06 4.97 7.47
C LYS A 30 -0.16 3.75 7.31
N THR A 31 1.06 3.86 7.80
CA THR A 31 2.01 2.76 7.69
C THR A 31 1.58 1.59 8.58
N PRO A 32 1.96 0.34 8.26
CA PRO A 32 1.75 -0.81 9.14
C PRO A 32 2.14 -0.52 10.60
N LYS A 33 3.25 0.20 10.81
CA LYS A 33 3.73 0.61 12.13
C LYS A 33 2.79 1.60 12.84
N GLU A 34 2.25 2.58 12.13
CA GLU A 34 1.28 3.54 12.69
C GLU A 34 -0.01 2.82 13.11
N LEU A 35 -0.54 1.95 12.25
CA LEU A 35 -1.72 1.14 12.54
C LEU A 35 -1.50 0.23 13.75
N TYR A 36 -0.31 -0.38 13.85
CA TYR A 36 0.06 -1.21 14.99
C TYR A 36 0.11 -0.40 16.30
N THR A 37 0.77 0.77 16.27
CA THR A 37 0.93 1.64 17.44
C THR A 37 -0.42 2.17 17.93
N GLU A 38 -1.29 2.58 17.00
CA GLU A 38 -2.65 3.03 17.29
C GLU A 38 -3.48 1.89 17.93
N CYS A 39 -3.40 0.68 17.39
CA CYS A 39 -4.08 -0.47 17.99
C CYS A 39 -3.54 -0.78 19.40
N MET A 40 -2.22 -0.81 19.59
CA MET A 40 -1.61 -1.09 20.89
C MET A 40 -1.98 -0.05 21.95
N SER A 41 -2.16 1.21 21.55
CA SER A 41 -2.62 2.28 22.44
C SER A 41 -4.06 2.10 22.95
N THR A 42 -4.89 1.33 22.23
CA THR A 42 -6.32 1.14 22.53
C THR A 42 -6.60 -0.23 23.14
N PHE A 43 -6.06 -1.30 22.55
CA PHE A 43 -6.36 -2.68 22.90
C PHE A 43 -5.24 -3.38 23.69
N SER A 44 -4.00 -2.88 23.56
CA SER A 44 -2.80 -3.41 24.23
C SER A 44 -2.61 -4.94 24.09
N ASP A 45 -3.10 -5.52 23.00
CA ASP A 45 -3.02 -6.95 22.69
C ASP A 45 -2.24 -7.12 21.38
N ASP A 46 -0.99 -7.58 21.50
CA ASP A 46 -0.05 -7.76 20.38
C ASP A 46 -0.62 -8.63 19.26
N SER A 47 -1.30 -9.73 19.63
CA SER A 47 -1.83 -10.71 18.66
C SER A 47 -2.95 -10.09 17.82
N LYS A 48 -3.90 -9.40 18.46
CA LYS A 48 -5.00 -8.73 17.78
C LYS A 48 -4.53 -7.55 16.95
N CYS A 49 -3.52 -6.83 17.43
CA CYS A 49 -2.97 -5.69 16.71
C CYS A 49 -2.18 -6.10 15.47
N LYS A 50 -1.43 -7.20 15.51
CA LYS A 50 -0.82 -7.79 14.32
C LYS A 50 -1.87 -8.25 13.32
N GLU A 51 -2.92 -8.93 13.77
CA GLU A 51 -4.01 -9.37 12.89
C GLU A 51 -4.74 -8.17 12.26
N PHE A 52 -5.00 -7.10 13.01
CA PHE A 52 -5.61 -5.87 12.51
C PHE A 52 -4.78 -5.20 11.42
N VAL A 53 -3.45 -5.15 11.60
CA VAL A 53 -2.54 -4.59 10.62
C VAL A 53 -2.52 -5.46 9.36
N LEU A 54 -2.41 -6.78 9.49
CA LEU A 54 -2.44 -7.71 8.35
C LEU A 54 -3.75 -7.65 7.57
N LYS A 55 -4.89 -7.47 8.26
CA LYS A 55 -6.19 -7.29 7.63
C LYS A 55 -6.29 -5.97 6.87
N SER A 56 -5.59 -4.94 7.33
CA SER A 56 -5.57 -3.62 6.70
C SER A 56 -4.55 -3.52 5.57
N ILE A 57 -3.40 -4.19 5.73
CA ILE A 57 -2.26 -4.22 4.83
C ILE A 57 -1.74 -5.67 4.76
N PRO A 58 -2.22 -6.47 3.78
CA PRO A 58 -1.86 -7.89 3.69
C PRO A 58 -0.37 -8.13 3.40
N ASP A 59 0.32 -7.13 2.84
CA ASP A 59 1.76 -7.17 2.54
C ASP A 59 2.64 -6.79 3.76
N ALA A 60 2.03 -6.44 4.90
CA ALA A 60 2.78 -6.08 6.11
C ALA A 60 3.55 -7.30 6.65
N ASP A 61 4.78 -7.08 7.11
CA ASP A 61 5.55 -8.12 7.75
C ASP A 61 5.24 -8.12 9.26
N PRO A 62 4.60 -9.15 9.82
CA PRO A 62 4.24 -9.20 11.24
C PRO A 62 5.47 -9.20 12.16
N ASN A 63 6.65 -9.61 11.67
CA ASN A 63 7.90 -9.57 12.42
C ASN A 63 8.51 -8.16 12.47
N LEU A 64 8.13 -7.27 11.54
CA LEU A 64 8.55 -5.86 11.54
C LEU A 64 7.58 -4.96 12.31
N LEU A 65 6.51 -5.53 12.90
CA LEU A 65 5.54 -4.83 13.72
C LEU A 65 5.89 -4.99 15.20
N GLY A 66 6.23 -3.88 15.87
CA GLY A 66 6.46 -3.83 17.32
C GLY A 66 7.92 -3.79 17.74
N GLU A 67 8.84 -4.42 17.00
CA GLU A 67 10.26 -4.14 17.12
C GLU A 67 10.62 -2.97 16.19
N GLN A 68 11.56 -2.10 16.59
CA GLN A 68 12.13 -1.11 15.66
C GLN A 68 12.58 -1.88 14.41
N ALA A 69 11.80 -1.77 13.32
CA ALA A 69 12.21 -2.27 12.01
C ALA A 69 13.67 -1.85 11.83
N PRO A 70 14.61 -2.79 11.59
CA PRO A 70 16.00 -2.44 11.49
C PRO A 70 16.10 -1.32 10.47
N SER A 71 16.63 -0.17 10.88
CA SER A 71 17.00 0.89 9.98
C SER A 71 18.03 0.27 9.03
N SER A 72 17.55 -0.24 7.91
CA SER A 72 18.35 -0.97 6.94
C SER A 72 19.19 0.05 6.18
N GLU A 73 20.25 0.50 6.84
CA GLU A 73 21.30 1.33 6.23
C GLU A 73 22.24 0.51 5.33
N GLU A 74 22.08 -0.82 5.28
CA GLU A 74 23.02 -1.72 4.58
C GLU A 74 22.42 -2.49 3.39
N GLY A 75 21.11 -2.36 3.15
CA GLY A 75 20.43 -2.90 1.97
C GLY A 75 19.93 -1.77 1.09
N GLN A 76 20.00 -1.91 -0.24
CA GLN A 76 19.46 -0.94 -1.20
C GLN A 76 18.13 -0.34 -0.69
N LYS A 77 18.10 0.98 -0.49
CA LYS A 77 16.95 1.69 0.09
C LYS A 77 15.71 1.43 -0.76
N LEU A 78 14.84 0.52 -0.30
CA LEU A 78 13.61 0.15 -1.01
C LEU A 78 12.73 1.38 -1.16
N LEU A 79 12.26 1.61 -2.38
CA LEU A 79 11.43 2.76 -2.71
C LEU A 79 9.97 2.47 -2.37
N ILE A 80 9.26 3.45 -1.81
CA ILE A 80 7.82 3.34 -1.65
C ILE A 80 7.18 3.28 -3.03
N ARG A 81 6.44 2.20 -3.30
CA ARG A 81 5.88 1.87 -4.62
C ARG A 81 5.09 3.02 -5.23
N ALA A 82 4.25 3.67 -4.45
CA ALA A 82 3.47 4.83 -4.91
C ALA A 82 4.38 5.99 -5.38
N ASN A 83 5.46 6.26 -4.64
CA ASN A 83 6.41 7.31 -4.98
C ASN A 83 7.24 6.92 -6.21
N LEU A 84 7.64 5.65 -6.32
CA LEU A 84 8.35 5.12 -7.49
C LEU A 84 7.51 5.23 -8.76
N ILE A 85 6.25 4.79 -8.73
CA ILE A 85 5.36 4.87 -9.89
C ILE A 85 5.21 6.34 -10.32
N LYS A 86 5.01 7.25 -9.36
CA LYS A 86 4.88 8.68 -9.62
C LYS A 86 6.17 9.29 -10.20
N SER A 87 7.35 8.91 -9.69
CA SER A 87 8.62 9.47 -10.15
C SER A 87 9.00 8.99 -11.54
N LEU A 88 8.63 7.76 -11.90
CA LEU A 88 8.97 7.17 -13.20
C LEU A 88 8.00 7.54 -14.31
N GLN A 89 6.75 7.88 -13.99
CA GLN A 89 5.73 8.17 -15.00
C GLN A 89 6.22 9.28 -15.94
N THR A 90 6.03 9.07 -17.25
CA THR A 90 6.48 9.95 -18.36
C THR A 90 7.99 10.21 -18.47
N GLN A 91 8.82 9.60 -17.62
CA GLN A 91 10.28 9.74 -17.69
C GLN A 91 10.88 8.94 -18.84
N ASN A 92 12.09 9.30 -19.25
CA ASN A 92 12.82 8.58 -20.29
C ASN A 92 13.60 7.37 -19.72
N LYS A 93 14.07 6.50 -20.62
CA LYS A 93 14.87 5.31 -20.27
C LYS A 93 16.15 5.63 -19.49
N LEU A 94 16.81 6.75 -19.79
CA LEU A 94 18.05 7.13 -19.11
C LEU A 94 17.79 7.46 -17.64
N TYR A 95 16.72 8.20 -17.35
CA TYR A 95 16.29 8.49 -15.98
C TYR A 95 15.98 7.20 -15.21
N VAL A 96 15.24 6.27 -15.82
CA VAL A 96 14.93 4.97 -15.21
C VAL A 96 16.21 4.20 -14.87
N ARG A 97 17.16 4.12 -15.82
CA ARG A 97 18.42 3.41 -15.63
C ARG A 97 19.30 4.07 -14.56
N ASN A 98 19.29 5.39 -14.47
CA ASN A 98 20.04 6.11 -13.42
C ASN A 98 19.43 5.87 -12.03
N LEU A 99 18.10 5.78 -11.93
CA LEU A 99 17.41 5.56 -10.66
C LEU A 99 17.47 4.10 -10.20
N LEU A 100 17.26 3.15 -11.12
CA LEU A 100 17.06 1.73 -10.79
C LEU A 100 18.23 0.84 -11.18
N GLY A 101 19.17 1.33 -11.97
CA GLY A 101 20.21 0.53 -12.61
C GLY A 101 19.70 -0.19 -13.88
N ASN A 102 20.47 -1.16 -14.36
CA ASN A 102 20.10 -1.94 -15.54
C ASN A 102 18.97 -2.94 -15.21
N PRO A 103 18.03 -3.16 -16.14
CA PRO A 103 17.02 -4.19 -15.99
C PRO A 103 17.64 -5.59 -16.05
N ASP A 104 16.94 -6.55 -15.46
CA ASP A 104 17.33 -7.96 -15.51
C ASP A 104 16.93 -8.57 -16.87
N GLU A 105 15.81 -8.11 -17.46
CA GLU A 105 15.40 -8.45 -18.82
C GLU A 105 14.87 -7.23 -19.60
N GLU A 106 15.18 -7.17 -20.90
CA GLU A 106 14.60 -6.21 -21.85
C GLU A 106 13.84 -6.97 -22.94
N LYS A 107 12.56 -6.65 -23.12
CA LYS A 107 11.66 -7.31 -24.08
C LYS A 107 11.04 -6.29 -25.02
N THR A 108 10.91 -6.63 -26.29
CA THR A 108 10.05 -5.88 -27.22
C THR A 108 8.68 -6.55 -27.26
N ILE A 109 7.63 -5.82 -26.88
CA ILE A 109 6.26 -6.28 -26.92
C ILE A 109 5.64 -5.82 -28.24
N ASN A 110 5.40 -6.76 -29.15
CA ASN A 110 4.75 -6.45 -30.43
C ASN A 110 3.24 -6.74 -30.45
N ASN A 111 2.71 -7.42 -29.42
CA ASN A 111 1.36 -7.97 -29.44
C ASN A 111 0.23 -6.92 -29.33
N TRP A 112 0.51 -5.74 -28.76
CA TRP A 112 -0.50 -4.70 -28.50
C TRP A 112 -0.22 -3.37 -29.22
N SER A 113 1.05 -3.04 -29.46
CA SER A 113 1.45 -1.87 -30.24
C SER A 113 2.89 -2.06 -30.72
N PRO A 114 3.21 -1.86 -32.00
CA PRO A 114 4.56 -2.03 -32.51
C PRO A 114 5.57 -1.12 -31.78
N GLY A 115 6.71 -1.69 -31.38
CA GLY A 115 7.81 -0.93 -30.77
C GLY A 115 7.59 -0.54 -29.30
N MET A 116 6.69 -1.22 -28.60
CA MET A 116 6.66 -1.16 -27.14
C MET A 116 7.83 -1.96 -26.56
N GLU A 117 8.46 -1.42 -25.54
CA GLU A 117 9.53 -2.11 -24.81
C GLU A 117 9.10 -2.34 -23.37
N GLU A 118 9.51 -3.45 -22.79
CA GLU A 118 9.27 -3.78 -21.38
C GLU A 118 10.59 -4.13 -20.74
N TRP A 119 10.93 -3.41 -19.67
CA TRP A 119 12.05 -3.71 -18.81
C TRP A 119 11.55 -4.40 -17.55
N VAL A 120 12.19 -5.50 -17.17
CA VAL A 120 11.80 -6.31 -16.02
C VAL A 120 12.91 -6.31 -14.99
N TYR A 121 12.52 -6.18 -13.73
CA TYR A 121 13.39 -6.23 -12.57
C TYR A 121 12.83 -7.25 -11.57
N TYR A 122 13.60 -8.29 -11.26
CA TYR A 122 13.26 -9.34 -10.28
C TYR A 122 13.88 -9.09 -8.91
N ARG A 123 14.80 -8.13 -8.81
CA ARG A 123 15.41 -7.71 -7.55
C ARG A 123 14.47 -6.82 -6.72
N PRO A 124 14.62 -6.80 -5.38
CA PRO A 124 13.76 -6.00 -4.51
C PRO A 124 14.06 -4.50 -4.70
N ILE A 125 13.17 -3.80 -5.41
CA ILE A 125 13.29 -2.36 -5.70
C ILE A 125 12.28 -1.53 -4.90
N SER A 126 11.06 -2.03 -4.75
CA SER A 126 9.97 -1.30 -4.10
C SER A 126 9.24 -2.12 -3.05
N LYS A 127 8.47 -1.41 -2.22
CA LYS A 127 7.58 -1.97 -1.20
C LYS A 127 6.30 -1.13 -1.11
N PHE A 128 5.22 -1.72 -0.60
CA PHE A 128 3.94 -1.01 -0.46
C PHE A 128 4.06 0.19 0.49
N ALA A 129 4.53 -0.05 1.71
CA ALA A 129 4.72 0.93 2.76
C ALA A 129 5.93 0.57 3.63
N GLU A 130 6.30 1.46 4.56
CA GLU A 130 7.31 1.14 5.58
C GLU A 130 6.89 -0.07 6.42
N GLY A 131 7.79 -1.03 6.64
CA GLY A 131 7.48 -2.31 7.30
C GLY A 131 6.68 -3.32 6.44
N SER A 132 6.44 -3.03 5.17
CA SER A 132 5.92 -4.03 4.22
C SER A 132 7.05 -4.83 3.58
N ARG A 133 6.74 -6.07 3.21
CA ARG A 133 7.65 -6.90 2.42
C ARG A 133 7.91 -6.29 1.03
N PRO A 134 9.10 -6.52 0.43
CA PRO A 134 9.41 -6.02 -0.90
C PRO A 134 8.57 -6.69 -1.98
N ASP A 135 8.35 -5.96 -3.07
CA ASP A 135 7.79 -6.46 -4.32
C ASP A 135 8.73 -7.50 -4.93
N LYS A 136 8.14 -8.53 -5.55
CA LYS A 136 8.88 -9.60 -6.25
C LYS A 136 9.38 -9.15 -7.60
N GLU A 137 8.63 -8.28 -8.25
CA GLU A 137 8.90 -7.90 -9.63
C GLU A 137 8.40 -6.49 -9.91
N ILE A 138 9.17 -5.73 -10.68
CA ILE A 138 8.76 -4.48 -11.30
C ILE A 138 8.92 -4.59 -12.82
N ARG A 139 7.87 -4.25 -13.57
CA ARG A 139 7.91 -4.15 -15.02
C ARG A 139 7.63 -2.73 -15.47
N ILE A 140 8.49 -2.18 -16.30
CA ILE A 140 8.35 -0.83 -16.83
C ILE A 140 8.14 -0.93 -18.33
N ARG A 141 6.97 -0.47 -18.78
CA ARG A 141 6.64 -0.41 -20.20
C ARG A 141 6.97 0.97 -20.75
N PHE A 142 7.68 0.97 -21.87
CA PHE A 142 8.05 2.15 -22.61
C PHE A 142 7.30 2.23 -23.93
N GLN A 143 6.91 3.44 -24.28
CA GLN A 143 6.41 3.79 -25.60
C GLN A 143 7.24 4.96 -26.12
N ARG A 144 7.84 4.81 -27.32
CA ARG A 144 8.66 5.87 -27.95
C ARG A 144 9.74 6.43 -27.01
N GLY A 145 10.34 5.58 -26.18
CA GLY A 145 11.42 5.97 -25.25
C GLY A 145 10.99 6.55 -23.90
N ALA A 146 9.69 6.76 -23.67
CA ALA A 146 9.15 7.26 -22.41
C ALA A 146 8.37 6.17 -21.66
N VAL A 147 8.37 6.22 -20.32
CA VAL A 147 7.61 5.32 -19.46
C VAL A 147 6.12 5.56 -19.67
N LEU A 148 5.44 4.53 -20.18
CA LEU A 148 3.99 4.48 -20.32
C LEU A 148 3.34 3.96 -19.04
N LYS A 149 3.88 2.87 -18.47
CA LYS A 149 3.28 2.19 -17.32
C LYS A 149 4.32 1.49 -16.48
N VAL A 150 4.15 1.57 -15.16
CA VAL A 150 4.88 0.77 -14.17
C VAL A 150 3.92 -0.27 -13.60
N LEU A 151 4.29 -1.53 -13.69
CA LEU A 151 3.58 -2.69 -13.14
C LEU A 151 4.43 -3.30 -12.04
N TYR A 152 3.77 -3.98 -11.10
CA TYR A 152 4.44 -4.63 -9.99
C TYR A 152 3.76 -5.96 -9.66
N THR A 153 4.52 -6.87 -9.06
CA THR A 153 4.01 -8.10 -8.46
C THR A 153 4.28 -8.06 -6.96
N PRO A 154 3.21 -8.07 -6.12
CA PRO A 154 3.36 -8.04 -4.68
C PRO A 154 4.07 -9.30 -4.14
N PRO A 155 4.57 -9.26 -2.90
CA PRO A 155 5.10 -10.44 -2.21
C PRO A 155 4.08 -11.58 -2.14
N ASP A 156 4.56 -12.83 -2.11
CA ASP A 156 3.66 -13.98 -1.88
C ASP A 156 3.04 -13.86 -0.48
N PRO A 157 1.73 -14.12 -0.31
CA PRO A 157 1.10 -14.09 1.00
C PRO A 157 1.80 -15.05 1.95
N ILE A 158 1.94 -14.66 3.22
CA ILE A 158 2.49 -15.54 4.26
C ILE A 158 1.55 -16.74 4.36
N ARG A 159 2.08 -17.94 4.11
CA ARG A 159 1.34 -19.21 4.13
C ARG A 159 1.53 -19.93 5.44
#